data_AF-G9FUJ5-F1
#
_entry.id   AF-G9FUJ5-F1
#
_cell.length_a   1.000
_cell.length_b   1.000
_cell.length_c   1.000
_cell.angle_alpha   90.00
_cell.angle_beta   90.00
_cell.angle_gamma   90.00
#
_symmetry.space_group_name_H-M   'P 1'
#
loop_
_entity.id
_entity.type
_entity.pdbx_description
1 polymer ?
#
loop_
_entity_poly.entity_id
_entity_poly.type
_entity_poly.pdbx_seq_one_letter_code
_entity_poly.pdbx_strand_id
1 'polypeptide(L)'
;SNLGVPEIEQRLKLLNQAWAELKQLAATRGQKLDESLTYQQFLAKVEEEEAWITEKQQLLSVEDYGDTMAAVQGLLKKHEAFETDFAAHGERCKDICEAGEALIKAGNHRADAIGQRCNQLRNKLEQLGALANRRKVRLNDNSAYLQFMWKADVVESWIADKETHVRSEEFGRDLSTVQTLLTKQETFDAGLHAFEHEGIQNITTLKERLVDAGHEQTPSIQKRHADVITRWQKLLADSDARKQRLLRMQDQFRQIEELYLTFAKKASAFN
;
A
#
# COMPACT_ATOMS: atom_id res chain seq x y z
N SER A 1 -6.44 11.59 -100.53
CA SER A 1 -5.10 12.03 -100.10
C SER A 1 -4.92 11.59 -98.66
N ASN A 2 -4.07 10.60 -98.38
CA ASN A 2 -3.80 10.06 -97.03
C ASN A 2 -2.62 10.77 -96.33
N LEU A 3 -2.17 11.92 -96.88
CA LEU A 3 -1.15 12.74 -96.23
C LEU A 3 -1.71 13.29 -94.91
N GLY A 4 -1.19 12.80 -93.79
CA GLY A 4 -1.53 13.27 -92.44
C GLY A 4 -2.14 12.21 -91.51
N VAL A 5 -2.68 11.10 -92.05
CA VAL A 5 -3.26 10.02 -91.21
C VAL A 5 -2.22 9.41 -90.25
N PRO A 6 -0.98 9.08 -90.68
CA PRO A 6 0.03 8.51 -89.78
C PRO A 6 0.46 9.49 -88.68
N GLU A 7 0.49 10.79 -89.00
CA GLU A 7 0.85 11.84 -88.03
C GLU A 7 -0.25 12.01 -86.97
N ILE A 8 -1.52 11.97 -87.38
CA ILE A 8 -2.67 12.02 -86.48
C ILE A 8 -2.69 10.78 -85.57
N GLU A 9 -2.45 9.59 -86.12
CA GLU A 9 -2.35 8.34 -85.34
C GLU A 9 -1.22 8.39 -84.32
N GLN A 10 -0.06 8.91 -84.70
CA GLN A 10 1.08 9.07 -83.79
C GLN A 10 0.77 10.06 -82.66
N ARG A 11 0.14 11.21 -82.98
CA ARG A 11 -0.27 12.20 -81.97
C ARG A 11 -1.33 11.64 -81.01
N LEU A 12 -2.31 10.89 -81.51
CA LEU A 12 -3.31 10.21 -80.68
C LEU A 12 -2.67 9.17 -79.75
N LYS A 13 -1.69 8.41 -80.24
CA LYS A 13 -0.95 7.45 -79.43
C LYS A 13 -0.18 8.14 -78.29
N LEU A 14 0.53 9.23 -78.58
CA LEU A 14 1.24 10.03 -77.58
C LEU A 14 0.28 10.64 -76.56
N LEU A 15 -0.87 11.17 -77.00
CA LEU A 15 -1.89 11.72 -76.11
C LEU A 15 -2.45 10.64 -75.17
N ASN A 16 -2.75 9.45 -75.68
CA ASN A 16 -3.22 8.33 -74.88
C ASN A 16 -2.18 7.86 -73.85
N GLN A 17 -0.90 7.85 -74.22
CA GLN A 17 0.21 7.56 -73.29
C GLN A 17 0.31 8.62 -72.20
N ALA A 18 0.37 9.90 -72.56
CA ALA A 18 0.41 11.00 -71.60
C ALA A 18 -0.81 11.01 -70.65
N TRP A 19 -2.00 10.68 -71.17
CA TRP A 19 -3.20 10.55 -70.36
C TRP A 19 -3.15 9.37 -69.38
N ALA A 20 -2.60 8.23 -69.80
CA ALA A 20 -2.40 7.08 -68.93
C ALA A 20 -1.38 7.38 -67.81
N GLU A 21 -0.27 8.05 -68.15
CA GLU A 21 0.72 8.51 -67.17
C GLU A 21 0.13 9.50 -66.17
N LEU A 22 -0.64 10.48 -66.64
CA LEU A 22 -1.31 11.45 -65.75
C LEU A 22 -2.28 10.75 -64.78
N LYS A 23 -3.06 9.78 -65.26
CA LYS A 23 -3.94 8.98 -64.40
C LYS A 23 -3.16 8.22 -63.33
N GLN A 24 -2.03 7.61 -63.69
CA GLN A 24 -1.18 6.90 -62.75
C GLN A 24 -0.56 7.83 -61.71
N LEU A 25 -0.08 9.01 -62.14
CA LEU A 25 0.45 10.04 -61.26
C LEU A 25 -0.62 10.56 -60.30
N ALA A 26 -1.84 10.81 -60.78
CA ALA A 26 -2.97 11.24 -59.97
C ALA A 26 -3.37 10.17 -58.92
N ALA A 27 -3.43 8.89 -59.32
CA ALA A 27 -3.71 7.79 -58.41
C ALA A 27 -2.63 7.65 -57.33
N THR A 28 -1.36 7.72 -57.72
CA THR A 28 -0.21 7.68 -56.78
C THR A 28 -0.26 8.85 -55.80
N ARG A 29 -0.60 10.05 -56.28
CA ARG A 29 -0.77 11.23 -55.41
C ARG A 29 -1.94 11.03 -54.44
N GLY A 30 -3.06 10.49 -54.91
CA GLY A 30 -4.22 10.16 -54.06
C GLY A 30 -3.85 9.20 -52.93
N GLN A 31 -3.15 8.12 -53.26
CA GLN A 31 -2.66 7.14 -52.28
C GLN A 31 -1.74 7.80 -51.22
N LYS A 32 -0.76 8.61 -51.66
CA LYS A 32 0.15 9.29 -50.71
C LYS A 32 -0.56 10.29 -49.80
N LEU A 33 -1.62 10.94 -50.28
CA LEU A 33 -2.44 11.84 -49.47
C LEU A 33 -3.23 11.07 -48.42
N ASP A 34 -3.80 9.93 -48.78
CA ASP A 34 -4.51 9.05 -47.85
C ASP A 34 -3.56 8.51 -46.77
N GLU A 35 -2.39 7.99 -47.16
CA GLU A 35 -1.33 7.56 -46.23
C GLU A 35 -0.88 8.68 -45.29
N SER A 36 -0.80 9.91 -45.79
CA SER A 36 -0.43 11.08 -44.98
C SER A 36 -1.54 11.45 -43.99
N LEU A 37 -2.80 11.39 -44.41
CA LEU A 37 -3.96 11.63 -43.54
C LEU A 37 -4.00 10.61 -42.41
N THR A 38 -3.84 9.31 -42.71
CA THR A 38 -3.81 8.26 -41.70
C THR A 38 -2.64 8.43 -40.74
N TYR A 39 -1.47 8.82 -41.24
CA TYR A 39 -0.32 9.12 -40.40
C TYR A 39 -0.57 10.31 -39.45
N GLN A 40 -1.20 11.38 -39.92
CA GLN A 40 -1.57 12.52 -39.06
C GLN A 40 -2.58 12.13 -37.98
N GLN A 41 -3.57 11.29 -38.31
CA GLN A 41 -4.53 10.76 -37.34
C GLN A 41 -3.85 9.88 -36.28
N PHE A 42 -2.89 9.04 -36.69
CA PHE A 42 -2.06 8.27 -35.77
C PHE A 42 -1.26 9.19 -34.83
N LEU A 43 -0.61 10.21 -35.37
CA LEU A 43 0.16 11.17 -34.57
C LEU A 43 -0.70 11.88 -33.54
N ALA A 44 -1.88 12.36 -33.92
CA ALA A 44 -2.79 13.03 -33.00
C ALA A 44 -3.16 12.15 -31.79
N LYS A 45 -3.42 10.86 -32.03
CA LYS A 45 -3.69 9.89 -30.96
C LYS A 45 -2.49 9.66 -30.06
N VAL A 46 -1.28 9.56 -30.64
CA VAL A 46 -0.04 9.44 -29.85
C VAL A 46 0.17 10.67 -28.98
N GLU A 47 -0.03 11.87 -29.53
CA GLU A 47 0.16 13.13 -28.81
C GLU A 47 -0.85 13.30 -27.66
N GLU A 48 -2.10 12.87 -27.84
CA GLU A 48 -3.11 12.85 -26.78
C GLU A 48 -2.68 11.98 -25.60
N GLU A 49 -2.23 10.75 -25.87
CA GLU A 49 -1.76 9.84 -24.81
C GLU A 49 -0.45 10.34 -24.18
N GLU A 50 0.48 10.90 -24.95
CA GLU A 50 1.70 11.50 -24.41
C GLU A 50 1.43 12.71 -23.51
N ALA A 51 0.43 13.53 -23.84
CA ALA A 51 0.01 14.66 -23.02
C ALA A 51 -0.56 14.17 -21.68
N TRP A 52 -1.43 13.15 -21.71
CA TRP A 52 -1.95 12.53 -20.49
C TRP A 52 -0.83 11.93 -19.63
N ILE A 53 0.10 11.17 -20.25
CA ILE A 53 1.24 10.60 -19.51
C ILE A 53 2.06 11.70 -18.83
N THR A 54 2.36 12.79 -19.56
CA THR A 54 3.15 13.91 -19.03
C THR A 54 2.46 14.58 -17.85
N GLU A 55 1.15 14.82 -17.95
CA GLU A 55 0.34 15.36 -16.85
C GLU A 55 0.42 14.45 -15.61
N LYS A 56 0.23 13.14 -15.77
CA LYS A 56 0.27 12.20 -14.65
C LYS A 56 1.65 12.00 -14.07
N GLN A 57 2.71 12.05 -14.87
CA GLN A 57 4.10 12.04 -14.38
C GLN A 57 4.36 13.23 -13.44
N GLN A 58 3.84 14.42 -13.75
CA GLN A 58 3.97 15.59 -12.89
C GLN A 58 3.18 15.45 -11.58
N LEU A 59 2.01 14.81 -11.60
CA LEU A 59 1.24 14.57 -10.37
C LEU A 59 1.92 13.54 -9.46
N LEU A 60 2.53 12.50 -10.03
CA LEU A 60 3.20 11.45 -9.26
C LEU A 60 4.55 11.87 -8.68
N SER A 61 5.18 12.94 -9.20
CA SER A 61 6.47 13.44 -8.70
C SER A 61 6.38 14.15 -7.35
N VAL A 62 5.17 14.50 -6.90
CA VAL A 62 4.94 15.11 -5.58
C VAL A 62 5.10 14.06 -4.48
N GLU A 63 6.15 14.15 -3.67
CA GLU A 63 6.42 13.24 -2.54
C GLU A 63 5.56 13.58 -1.31
N ASP A 64 4.26 13.32 -1.41
CA ASP A 64 3.32 13.34 -0.27
C ASP A 64 2.75 11.93 -0.04
N TYR A 65 2.96 11.40 1.17
CA TYR A 65 2.51 10.08 1.60
C TYR A 65 1.52 10.13 2.78
N GLY A 66 1.16 11.32 3.26
CA GLY A 66 0.27 11.53 4.40
C GLY A 66 0.95 11.39 5.77
N ASP A 67 0.48 12.17 6.74
CA ASP A 67 0.99 12.21 8.13
C ASP A 67 0.07 11.49 9.14
N THR A 68 -1.12 11.08 8.68
CA THR A 68 -2.13 10.40 9.50
C THR A 68 -2.70 9.19 8.77
N MET A 69 -3.24 8.23 9.54
CA MET A 69 -3.93 7.05 8.98
C MET A 69 -5.03 7.46 7.99
N ALA A 70 -5.80 8.50 8.28
CA ALA A 70 -6.84 8.98 7.37
C ALA A 70 -6.27 9.56 6.07
N ALA A 71 -5.19 10.37 6.17
CA ALA A 71 -4.55 10.97 5.01
C ALA A 71 -3.96 9.93 4.06
N VAL A 72 -3.17 8.97 4.59
CA VAL A 72 -2.54 7.92 3.77
C VAL A 72 -3.59 7.01 3.10
N GLN A 73 -4.70 6.69 3.79
CA GLN A 73 -5.80 5.92 3.20
C GLN A 73 -6.50 6.69 2.08
N GLY A 74 -6.69 8.01 2.24
CA GLY A 74 -7.21 8.87 1.17
C GLY A 74 -6.29 8.91 -0.05
N LEU A 75 -4.97 8.97 0.17
CA LEU A 75 -3.97 8.95 -0.91
C LEU A 75 -3.91 7.58 -1.61
N LEU A 76 -3.98 6.48 -0.86
CA LEU A 76 -4.06 5.12 -1.43
C LEU A 76 -5.30 4.96 -2.32
N LYS A 77 -6.46 5.45 -1.89
CA LYS A 77 -7.69 5.43 -2.69
C LYS A 77 -7.58 6.25 -3.97
N LYS A 78 -6.97 7.44 -3.89
CA LYS A 78 -6.68 8.25 -5.09
C LYS A 78 -5.71 7.53 -6.03
N HIS A 79 -4.74 6.81 -5.47
CA HIS A 79 -3.78 6.04 -6.25
C HIS A 79 -4.44 4.84 -6.95
N GLU A 80 -5.35 4.13 -6.29
CA GLU A 80 -6.15 3.06 -6.90
C GLU A 80 -7.00 3.54 -8.07
N ALA A 81 -7.61 4.73 -7.95
CA ALA A 81 -8.31 5.36 -9.07
C ALA A 81 -7.35 5.68 -10.23
N PHE A 82 -6.16 6.21 -9.93
CA PHE A 82 -5.11 6.42 -10.93
C PHE A 82 -4.68 5.10 -11.60
N GLU A 83 -4.51 4.00 -10.86
CA GLU A 83 -4.14 2.69 -11.43
C GLU A 83 -5.22 2.17 -12.39
N THR A 84 -6.49 2.44 -12.09
CA THR A 84 -7.62 2.09 -12.97
C THR A 84 -7.55 2.88 -14.28
N ASP A 85 -7.34 4.20 -14.20
CA ASP A 85 -7.17 5.05 -15.39
C ASP A 85 -5.93 4.62 -16.18
N PHE A 86 -4.82 4.35 -15.49
CA PHE A 86 -3.57 3.90 -16.09
C PHE A 86 -3.73 2.61 -16.89
N ALA A 87 -4.50 1.64 -16.39
CA ALA A 87 -4.78 0.42 -17.13
C ALA A 87 -5.53 0.71 -18.45
N ALA A 88 -6.56 1.56 -18.40
CA ALA A 88 -7.34 1.94 -19.58
C ALA A 88 -6.51 2.73 -20.61
N HIS A 89 -5.62 3.62 -20.16
CA HIS A 89 -4.68 4.33 -21.03
C HIS A 89 -3.58 3.40 -21.58
N GLY A 90 -3.17 2.40 -20.81
CA GLY A 90 -2.24 1.36 -21.27
C GLY A 90 -2.80 0.54 -22.43
N GLU A 91 -4.08 0.15 -22.36
CA GLU A 91 -4.75 -0.51 -23.49
C GLU A 91 -4.85 0.41 -24.72
N ARG A 92 -5.22 1.68 -24.55
CA ARG A 92 -5.23 2.64 -25.66
C ARG A 92 -3.86 2.82 -26.32
N CYS A 93 -2.80 2.92 -25.53
CA CYS A 93 -1.43 3.00 -26.05
C CYS A 93 -1.06 1.75 -26.87
N LYS A 94 -1.50 0.57 -26.41
CA LYS A 94 -1.32 -0.70 -27.12
C LYS A 94 -2.07 -0.68 -28.46
N ASP A 95 -3.34 -0.31 -28.47
CA ASP A 95 -4.17 -0.23 -29.69
C ASP A 95 -3.58 0.76 -30.72
N ILE A 96 -3.09 1.91 -30.25
CA ILE A 96 -2.40 2.89 -31.10
C ILE A 96 -1.14 2.30 -31.72
N CYS A 97 -0.34 1.56 -30.95
CA CYS A 97 0.86 0.90 -31.45
C CYS A 97 0.55 -0.20 -32.47
N GLU A 98 -0.48 -1.02 -32.22
CA GLU A 98 -0.93 -2.06 -33.14
C GLU A 98 -1.44 -1.46 -34.47
N ALA A 99 -2.18 -0.35 -34.40
CA ALA A 99 -2.59 0.40 -35.58
C ALA A 99 -1.38 0.97 -36.34
N GLY A 100 -0.39 1.51 -35.64
CA GLY A 100 0.87 1.96 -36.24
C GLY A 100 1.62 0.83 -36.95
N GLU A 101 1.71 -0.34 -36.32
CA GLU A 101 2.34 -1.52 -36.91
C GLU A 101 1.60 -2.03 -38.15
N ALA A 102 0.26 -1.90 -38.18
CA ALA A 102 -0.52 -2.18 -39.39
C ALA A 102 -0.18 -1.21 -40.54
N LEU A 103 0.01 0.08 -40.26
CA LEU A 103 0.45 1.07 -41.27
C LEU A 103 1.85 0.75 -41.81
N ILE A 104 2.76 0.32 -40.95
CA ILE A 104 4.10 -0.14 -41.35
C ILE A 104 3.98 -1.33 -42.30
N LYS A 105 3.19 -2.35 -41.94
CA LYS A 105 2.98 -3.55 -42.77
C LYS A 105 2.32 -3.24 -44.12
N ALA A 106 1.47 -2.20 -44.18
CA ALA A 106 0.86 -1.71 -45.41
C ALA A 106 1.85 -0.95 -46.32
N GLY A 107 3.10 -0.76 -45.92
CA GLY A 107 4.12 -0.08 -46.73
C GLY A 107 4.04 1.44 -46.68
N ASN A 108 3.48 2.01 -45.61
CA ASN A 108 3.39 3.46 -45.44
C ASN A 108 4.80 4.09 -45.51
N HIS A 109 4.93 5.16 -46.31
CA HIS A 109 6.20 5.86 -46.53
C HIS A 109 6.81 6.53 -45.27
N ARG A 110 6.09 6.53 -44.14
CA ARG A 110 6.54 7.02 -42.82
C ARG A 110 6.84 5.89 -41.82
N ALA A 111 7.04 4.65 -42.28
CA ALA A 111 7.22 3.48 -41.42
C ALA A 111 8.21 3.67 -40.26
N ASP A 112 9.40 4.22 -40.53
CA ASP A 112 10.43 4.45 -39.51
C ASP A 112 9.94 5.44 -38.42
N ALA A 113 9.28 6.52 -38.82
CA ALA A 113 8.75 7.51 -37.90
C ALA A 113 7.63 6.91 -37.03
N ILE A 114 6.73 6.11 -37.62
CA ILE A 114 5.67 5.41 -36.88
C ILE A 114 6.27 4.50 -35.81
N GLY A 115 7.25 3.66 -36.20
CA GLY A 115 7.93 2.75 -35.26
C GLY A 115 8.63 3.50 -34.13
N GLN A 116 9.29 4.62 -34.42
CA GLN A 116 9.91 5.47 -33.41
C GLN A 116 8.88 6.05 -32.42
N ARG A 117 7.73 6.54 -32.91
CA ARG A 117 6.68 7.10 -32.06
C ARG A 117 6.03 6.03 -31.17
N CYS A 118 5.77 4.83 -31.68
CA CYS A 118 5.28 3.71 -30.87
C CYS A 118 6.27 3.35 -29.75
N ASN A 119 7.56 3.28 -30.06
CA ASN A 119 8.59 2.98 -29.06
C ASN A 119 8.70 4.08 -28.00
N GLN A 120 8.63 5.36 -28.39
CA GLN A 120 8.63 6.48 -27.46
C GLN A 120 7.41 6.44 -26.51
N LEU A 121 6.22 6.20 -27.05
CA LEU A 121 4.99 6.09 -26.26
C LEU A 121 5.08 4.95 -25.24
N ARG A 122 5.55 3.77 -25.68
CA ARG A 122 5.74 2.61 -24.80
C ARG A 122 6.73 2.89 -23.67
N ASN A 123 7.88 3.50 -23.99
CA ASN A 123 8.88 3.87 -22.99
C ASN A 123 8.34 4.87 -21.97
N LYS A 124 7.57 5.88 -22.41
CA LYS A 124 6.92 6.86 -21.52
C LYS A 124 5.91 6.19 -20.59
N LEU A 125 5.12 5.25 -21.11
CA LEU A 125 4.14 4.49 -20.32
C LEU A 125 4.82 3.60 -19.28
N GLU A 126 5.91 2.90 -19.65
CA GLU A 126 6.71 2.11 -18.71
C GLU A 126 7.30 2.96 -17.59
N GLN A 127 7.84 4.14 -17.92
CA GLN A 127 8.35 5.09 -16.93
C GLN A 127 7.26 5.57 -15.97
N LEU A 128 6.07 5.90 -16.49
CA LEU A 128 4.93 6.27 -15.65
C LEU A 128 4.51 5.12 -14.72
N GLY A 129 4.49 3.89 -15.23
CA GLY A 129 4.22 2.69 -14.44
C GLY A 129 5.24 2.47 -13.31
N ALA A 130 6.53 2.68 -13.60
CA ALA A 130 7.59 2.59 -12.59
C ALA A 130 7.43 3.65 -11.48
N LEU A 131 7.09 4.89 -11.85
CA LEU A 131 6.79 5.96 -10.89
C LEU A 131 5.56 5.63 -10.04
N ALA A 132 4.51 5.11 -10.66
CA ALA A 132 3.30 4.71 -9.97
C ALA A 132 3.58 3.60 -8.94
N ASN A 133 4.30 2.55 -9.35
CA ASN A 133 4.67 1.47 -8.46
C ASN A 133 5.55 1.95 -7.29
N ARG A 134 6.53 2.81 -7.56
CA ARG A 134 7.36 3.42 -6.50
C ARG A 134 6.50 4.19 -5.50
N ARG A 135 5.55 4.99 -5.99
CA ARG A 135 4.62 5.74 -5.13
C ARG A 135 3.75 4.80 -4.29
N LYS A 136 3.21 3.73 -4.88
CA LYS A 136 2.40 2.72 -4.18
C LYS A 136 3.17 2.06 -3.04
N VAL A 137 4.41 1.64 -3.31
CA VAL A 137 5.30 1.06 -2.29
C VAL A 137 5.49 2.04 -1.14
N ARG A 138 5.80 3.30 -1.40
CA ARG A 138 6.01 4.32 -0.35
C ARG A 138 4.72 4.64 0.43
N LEU A 139 3.56 4.67 -0.22
CA LEU A 139 2.28 4.85 0.47
C LEU A 139 1.95 3.67 1.40
N ASN A 140 2.20 2.44 0.95
CA ASN A 140 1.99 1.25 1.78
C ASN A 140 2.97 1.17 2.95
N ASP A 141 4.24 1.51 2.71
CA ASP A 141 5.30 1.59 3.72
C ASP A 141 4.93 2.57 4.83
N ASN A 142 4.53 3.79 4.45
CA ASN A 142 4.09 4.82 5.40
C ASN A 142 2.79 4.42 6.13
N SER A 143 1.83 3.78 5.44
CA SER A 143 0.60 3.26 6.06
C SER A 143 0.91 2.22 7.13
N ALA A 144 1.83 1.30 6.85
CA ALA A 144 2.26 0.28 7.82
C ALA A 144 2.98 0.92 9.03
N TYR A 145 3.81 1.94 8.79
CA TYR A 145 4.47 2.70 9.86
C TYR A 145 3.46 3.42 10.76
N LEU A 146 2.51 4.15 10.18
CA LEU A 146 1.47 4.85 10.96
C LEU A 146 0.59 3.86 11.73
N GLN A 147 0.32 2.68 11.17
CA GLN A 147 -0.41 1.61 11.86
C GLN A 147 0.37 1.11 13.08
N PHE A 148 1.68 0.87 12.94
CA PHE A 148 2.54 0.50 14.06
C PHE A 148 2.53 1.59 15.15
N MET A 149 2.71 2.85 14.77
CA MET A 149 2.75 3.98 15.71
C MET A 149 1.45 4.07 16.52
N TRP A 150 0.30 4.02 15.83
CA TRP A 150 -1.00 4.06 16.49
C TRP A 150 -1.23 2.86 17.41
N LYS A 151 -0.87 1.64 16.97
CA LYS A 151 -0.99 0.45 17.82
C LYS A 151 -0.08 0.50 19.04
N ALA A 152 1.13 1.05 18.90
CA ALA A 152 2.03 1.27 20.02
C ALA A 152 1.44 2.26 21.02
N ASP A 153 0.85 3.38 20.57
CA ASP A 153 0.16 4.34 21.45
C ASP A 153 -0.97 3.67 22.26
N VAL A 154 -1.77 2.83 21.59
CA VAL A 154 -2.86 2.07 22.24
C VAL A 154 -2.31 1.13 23.31
N VAL A 155 -1.24 0.39 23.00
CA VAL A 155 -0.59 -0.51 23.96
C VAL A 155 0.02 0.25 25.13
N GLU A 156 0.73 1.34 24.88
CA GLU A 156 1.35 2.17 25.91
C GLU A 156 0.32 2.77 26.87
N SER A 157 -0.83 3.23 26.34
CA SER A 157 -1.95 3.74 27.12
C SER A 157 -2.60 2.64 27.97
N TRP A 158 -2.81 1.46 27.39
CA TRP A 158 -3.35 0.31 28.10
C TRP A 158 -2.43 -0.14 29.25
N ILE A 159 -1.12 -0.23 28.99
CA ILE A 159 -0.13 -0.56 30.02
C ILE A 159 -0.15 0.50 31.13
N ALA A 160 -0.19 1.78 30.77
CA ALA A 160 -0.22 2.86 31.76
C ALA A 160 -1.43 2.76 32.70
N ASP A 161 -2.61 2.46 32.16
CA ASP A 161 -3.82 2.23 32.95
C ASP A 161 -3.64 1.04 33.92
N LYS A 162 -3.12 -0.08 33.44
CA LYS A 162 -2.92 -1.29 34.28
C LYS A 162 -1.82 -1.13 35.32
N GLU A 163 -0.76 -0.38 35.02
CA GLU A 163 0.26 0.01 35.98
C GLU A 163 -0.32 0.81 37.15
N THR A 164 -1.41 1.58 36.96
CA THR A 164 -2.08 2.24 38.10
C THR A 164 -2.77 1.24 39.02
N HIS A 165 -3.36 0.18 38.47
CA HIS A 165 -4.09 -0.82 39.24
C HIS A 165 -3.17 -1.68 40.11
N VAL A 166 -2.03 -2.11 39.56
CA VAL A 166 -1.06 -2.95 40.28
C VAL A 166 -0.37 -2.21 41.43
N ARG A 167 -0.28 -0.87 41.36
CA ARG A 167 0.27 -0.01 42.43
C ARG A 167 -0.59 0.09 43.69
N SER A 168 -1.78 -0.51 43.71
CA SER A 168 -2.62 -0.52 44.91
C SER A 168 -1.96 -1.32 46.05
N GLU A 169 -1.77 -0.66 47.20
CA GLU A 169 -1.22 -1.27 48.42
C GLU A 169 -2.28 -1.96 49.30
N GLU A 170 -3.47 -2.25 48.75
CA GLU A 170 -4.54 -2.93 49.48
C GLU A 170 -4.33 -4.46 49.45
N PHE A 171 -4.13 -5.06 50.62
CA PHE A 171 -3.90 -6.49 50.80
C PHE A 171 -4.95 -7.20 51.64
N GLY A 172 -6.08 -6.54 51.96
CA GLY A 172 -7.13 -7.09 52.80
C GLY A 172 -6.78 -7.07 54.29
N ARG A 173 -7.79 -7.23 55.13
CA ARG A 173 -7.70 -7.16 56.61
C ARG A 173 -8.19 -8.42 57.32
N ASP A 174 -8.74 -9.35 56.57
CA ASP A 174 -9.29 -10.63 57.02
C ASP A 174 -9.27 -11.63 55.85
N LEU A 175 -9.52 -12.91 56.12
CA LEU A 175 -9.46 -13.97 55.11
C LEU A 175 -10.41 -13.72 53.93
N SER A 176 -11.62 -13.20 54.21
CA SER A 176 -12.65 -12.94 53.20
C SER A 176 -12.25 -11.83 52.22
N THR A 177 -11.74 -10.71 52.75
CA THR A 177 -11.26 -9.58 51.94
C THR A 177 -10.03 -9.96 51.11
N VAL A 178 -9.10 -10.75 51.66
CA VAL A 178 -7.95 -11.28 50.91
C VAL A 178 -8.41 -12.21 49.79
N GLN A 179 -9.34 -13.13 50.06
CA GLN A 179 -9.89 -14.03 49.05
C GLN A 179 -10.53 -13.26 47.89
N THR A 180 -11.29 -12.21 48.22
CA THR A 180 -11.91 -11.33 47.22
C THR A 180 -10.86 -10.62 46.36
N LEU A 181 -9.78 -10.13 46.97
CA LEU A 181 -8.67 -9.51 46.25
C LEU A 181 -7.90 -10.50 45.36
N LEU A 182 -7.72 -11.74 45.81
CA LEU A 182 -7.13 -12.81 45.01
C LEU A 182 -7.97 -13.13 43.77
N THR A 183 -9.28 -13.27 43.89
CA THR A 183 -10.16 -13.48 42.73
C THR A 183 -10.09 -12.29 41.76
N LYS A 184 -10.02 -11.06 42.26
CA LYS A 184 -9.81 -9.87 41.41
C LYS A 184 -8.46 -9.92 40.69
N GLN A 185 -7.40 -10.33 41.38
CA GLN A 185 -6.06 -10.47 40.82
C GLN A 185 -6.01 -11.56 39.74
N GLU A 186 -6.69 -12.69 39.92
CA GLU A 186 -6.80 -13.74 38.91
C GLU A 186 -7.49 -13.26 37.63
N THR A 187 -8.59 -12.52 37.77
CA THR A 187 -9.27 -11.89 36.62
C THR A 187 -8.37 -10.87 35.92
N PHE A 188 -7.59 -10.11 36.69
CA PHE A 188 -6.62 -9.16 36.15
C PHE A 188 -5.51 -9.86 35.35
N ASP A 189 -4.93 -10.93 35.91
CA ASP A 189 -3.89 -11.74 35.24
C ASP A 189 -4.42 -12.39 33.95
N ALA A 190 -5.66 -12.88 33.96
CA ALA A 190 -6.30 -13.40 32.75
C ALA A 190 -6.45 -12.31 31.67
N GLY A 191 -6.76 -11.08 32.08
CA GLY A 191 -6.79 -9.92 31.18
C GLY A 191 -5.42 -9.57 30.60
N LEU A 192 -4.34 -9.67 31.39
CA LEU A 192 -2.97 -9.50 30.90
C LEU A 192 -2.63 -10.55 29.85
N HIS A 193 -2.92 -11.83 30.11
CA HIS A 193 -2.67 -12.91 29.16
C HIS A 193 -3.44 -12.73 27.84
N ALA A 194 -4.71 -12.30 27.90
CA ALA A 194 -5.48 -12.00 26.69
C ALA A 194 -4.84 -10.85 25.88
N PHE A 195 -4.42 -9.80 26.58
CA PHE A 195 -3.83 -8.62 25.94
C PHE A 195 -2.44 -8.88 25.33
N GLU A 196 -1.69 -9.86 25.84
CA GLU A 196 -0.40 -10.26 25.26
C GLU A 196 -0.54 -10.64 23.78
N HIS A 197 -1.57 -11.41 23.44
CA HIS A 197 -1.82 -11.82 22.07
C HIS A 197 -2.37 -10.67 21.20
N GLU A 198 -3.31 -9.89 21.72
CA GLU A 198 -3.99 -8.84 20.94
C GLU A 198 -3.14 -7.58 20.73
N GLY A 199 -2.36 -7.21 21.75
CA GLY A 199 -1.55 -6.00 21.80
C GLY A 199 -0.08 -6.27 21.51
N ILE A 200 0.58 -7.04 22.38
CA ILE A 200 2.05 -7.18 22.36
C ILE A 200 2.54 -7.95 21.13
N GLN A 201 1.94 -9.09 20.82
CA GLN A 201 2.31 -9.87 19.62
C GLN A 201 1.97 -9.11 18.33
N ASN A 202 0.90 -8.31 18.34
CA ASN A 202 0.50 -7.50 17.20
C ASN A 202 1.53 -6.41 16.88
N ILE A 203 1.92 -5.58 17.87
CA ILE A 203 2.95 -4.55 17.65
C ILE A 203 4.31 -5.18 17.29
N THR A 204 4.60 -6.39 17.80
CA THR A 204 5.83 -7.13 17.47
C THR A 204 5.83 -7.55 16.00
N THR A 205 4.72 -8.15 15.53
CA THR A 205 4.55 -8.56 14.14
C THR A 205 4.63 -7.36 13.18
N LEU A 206 4.00 -6.22 13.52
CA LEU A 206 4.05 -5.00 12.72
C LEU A 206 5.48 -4.44 12.65
N LYS A 207 6.18 -4.41 13.77
CA LYS A 207 7.58 -4.00 13.83
C LYS A 207 8.47 -4.89 12.98
N GLU A 208 8.33 -6.21 13.08
CA GLU A 208 9.11 -7.17 12.27
C GLU A 208 8.88 -6.95 10.78
N ARG A 209 7.63 -6.80 10.34
CA ARG A 209 7.32 -6.48 8.94
C ARG A 209 8.00 -5.22 8.44
N LEU A 210 8.03 -4.16 9.25
CA LEU A 210 8.68 -2.89 8.89
C LEU A 210 10.21 -3.03 8.85
N VAL A 211 10.79 -3.78 9.78
CA VAL A 211 12.24 -4.03 9.83
C VAL A 211 12.68 -4.90 8.64
N ASP A 212 11.95 -5.97 8.35
CA ASP A 212 12.24 -6.88 7.24
C ASP A 212 12.08 -6.19 5.88
N ALA A 213 11.16 -5.22 5.79
CA ALA A 213 11.00 -4.36 4.62
C ALA A 213 12.09 -3.29 4.48
N GLY A 214 12.97 -3.13 5.48
CA GLY A 214 14.04 -2.12 5.47
C GLY A 214 13.52 -0.68 5.63
N HIS A 215 12.43 -0.48 6.40
CA HIS A 215 11.83 0.84 6.60
C HIS A 215 12.84 1.86 7.15
N GLU A 216 12.80 3.09 6.65
CA GLU A 216 13.77 4.15 6.99
C GLU A 216 13.81 4.51 8.49
N GLN A 217 12.67 4.41 9.18
CA GLN A 217 12.53 4.60 10.63
C GLN A 217 12.86 3.36 11.48
N THR A 218 13.49 2.32 10.93
CA THR A 218 13.83 1.07 11.64
C THR A 218 14.45 1.31 13.04
N PRO A 219 15.44 2.20 13.22
CA PRO A 219 16.02 2.45 14.55
C PRO A 219 15.00 2.95 15.58
N SER A 220 14.14 3.88 15.17
CA SER A 220 13.09 4.46 16.03
C SER A 220 12.01 3.45 16.37
N ILE A 221 11.59 2.63 15.39
CA ILE A 221 10.60 1.55 15.55
C ILE A 221 11.12 0.52 16.56
N GLN A 222 12.37 0.06 16.40
CA GLN A 222 12.98 -0.91 17.29
C GLN A 222 13.11 -0.38 18.72
N LYS A 223 13.56 0.87 18.88
CA LYS A 223 13.67 1.50 20.19
C LYS A 223 12.31 1.59 20.88
N ARG A 224 11.30 2.11 20.20
CA ARG A 224 9.95 2.25 20.75
C ARG A 224 9.38 0.90 21.15
N HIS A 225 9.51 -0.12 20.30
CA HIS A 225 9.08 -1.48 20.63
C HIS A 225 9.79 -2.01 21.87
N ALA A 226 11.11 -1.85 21.99
CA ALA A 226 11.87 -2.27 23.15
C ALA A 226 11.42 -1.58 24.45
N ASP A 227 11.13 -0.27 24.39
CA ASP A 227 10.61 0.49 25.53
C ASP A 227 9.25 -0.06 25.99
N VAL A 228 8.35 -0.36 25.04
CA VAL A 228 7.04 -0.96 25.34
C VAL A 228 7.18 -2.36 25.96
N ILE A 229 8.04 -3.21 25.40
CA ILE A 229 8.28 -4.57 25.92
C ILE A 229 8.88 -4.51 27.32
N THR A 230 9.79 -3.56 27.58
CA THR A 230 10.37 -3.37 28.93
C THR A 230 9.29 -2.99 29.95
N ARG A 231 8.38 -2.06 29.60
CA ARG A 231 7.25 -1.69 30.46
C ARG A 231 6.28 -2.86 30.66
N TRP A 232 6.00 -3.62 29.60
CA TRP A 232 5.16 -4.82 29.66
C TRP A 232 5.72 -5.87 30.63
N GLN A 233 7.01 -6.22 30.50
CA GLN A 233 7.68 -7.17 31.39
C GLN A 233 7.66 -6.70 32.85
N LYS A 234 7.85 -5.39 33.07
CA LYS A 234 7.74 -4.81 34.41
C LYS A 234 6.32 -4.95 34.98
N LEU A 235 5.29 -4.64 34.20
CA LEU A 235 3.89 -4.79 34.62
C LEU A 235 3.57 -6.24 35.03
N LEU A 236 4.05 -7.22 34.24
CA LEU A 236 3.90 -8.64 34.57
C LEU A 236 4.58 -8.99 35.90
N ALA A 237 5.81 -8.53 36.11
CA ALA A 237 6.56 -8.75 37.34
C ALA A 237 5.88 -8.11 38.56
N ASP A 238 5.38 -6.87 38.42
CA ASP A 238 4.67 -6.16 39.48
C ASP A 238 3.34 -6.88 39.82
N SER A 239 2.64 -7.41 38.80
CA SER A 239 1.40 -8.18 38.98
C SER A 239 1.64 -9.48 39.76
N ASP A 240 2.66 -10.26 39.37
CA ASP A 240 3.03 -11.48 40.08
C ASP A 240 3.48 -11.18 41.52
N ALA A 241 4.32 -10.17 41.72
CA ALA A 241 4.75 -9.77 43.07
C ALA A 241 3.57 -9.43 44.00
N ARG A 242 2.54 -8.74 43.47
CA ARG A 242 1.31 -8.46 44.20
C ARG A 242 0.55 -9.75 44.53
N LYS A 243 0.37 -10.65 43.57
CA LYS A 243 -0.28 -11.95 43.76
C LYS A 243 0.41 -12.78 44.83
N GLN A 244 1.74 -12.90 44.78
CA GLN A 244 2.53 -13.61 45.80
C GLN A 244 2.35 -13.00 47.20
N ARG A 245 2.19 -11.68 47.29
CA ARG A 245 1.92 -11.01 48.58
C ARG A 245 0.52 -11.28 49.10
N LEU A 246 -0.50 -11.31 48.24
CA LEU A 246 -1.87 -11.69 48.61
C LEU A 246 -1.97 -13.15 49.07
N LEU A 247 -1.28 -14.07 48.39
CA LEU A 247 -1.22 -15.48 48.78
C LEU A 247 -0.57 -15.66 50.17
N ARG A 248 0.54 -14.98 50.42
CA ARG A 248 1.17 -14.98 51.76
C ARG A 248 0.23 -14.44 52.84
N MET A 249 -0.53 -13.39 52.55
CA MET A 249 -1.51 -12.83 53.48
C MET A 249 -2.66 -13.81 53.74
N GLN A 250 -3.13 -14.51 52.72
CA GLN A 250 -4.16 -15.55 52.84
C GLN A 250 -3.71 -16.66 53.78
N ASP A 251 -2.47 -17.15 53.61
CA ASP A 251 -1.91 -18.19 54.46
C ASP A 251 -1.74 -17.72 55.91
N GLN A 252 -1.33 -16.47 56.13
CA GLN A 252 -1.25 -15.87 57.47
C GLN A 252 -2.62 -15.83 58.16
N PHE A 253 -3.67 -15.38 57.46
CA PHE A 253 -5.02 -15.35 58.04
C PHE A 253 -5.57 -16.75 58.30
N ARG A 254 -5.33 -17.72 57.42
CA ARG A 254 -5.70 -19.13 57.67
C ARG A 254 -5.05 -19.68 58.94
N GLN A 255 -3.74 -19.45 59.12
CA GLN A 255 -3.04 -19.88 60.34
C GLN A 255 -3.61 -19.21 61.60
N ILE A 256 -3.95 -17.92 61.53
CA ILE A 256 -4.57 -17.19 62.65
C ILE A 256 -5.93 -17.80 63.00
N GLU A 257 -6.79 -18.06 62.01
CA GLU A 257 -8.10 -18.70 62.22
C GLU A 257 -7.97 -20.11 62.81
N GLU A 258 -7.00 -20.91 62.36
CA GLU A 258 -6.71 -22.24 62.91
C GLU A 258 -6.25 -22.18 64.38
N LEU A 259 -5.42 -21.19 64.73
CA LEU A 259 -4.99 -20.96 66.11
C LEU A 259 -6.17 -20.56 66.99
N TYR A 260 -7.04 -19.66 66.53
CA TYR A 260 -8.26 -19.28 67.24
C TYR A 260 -9.19 -20.48 67.45
N LEU A 261 -9.39 -21.31 66.42
CA LEU A 261 -10.21 -22.52 66.51
C LEU A 261 -9.62 -23.52 67.50
N THR A 262 -8.30 -23.71 67.47
CA THR A 262 -7.58 -24.59 68.41
C THR A 262 -7.68 -24.09 69.84
N PHE A 263 -7.52 -22.77 70.05
CA PHE A 263 -7.68 -22.15 71.35
C PHE A 263 -9.12 -22.29 71.87
N ALA A 264 -10.13 -22.02 71.02
CA ALA A 264 -11.54 -22.18 71.37
C ALA A 264 -11.87 -23.62 71.78
N LYS A 265 -11.38 -24.62 71.04
CA LYS A 265 -11.54 -26.05 71.38
C LYS A 265 -10.90 -26.42 72.71
N LYS A 266 -9.71 -25.90 73.00
CA LYS A 266 -9.04 -26.13 74.28
C LYS A 266 -9.80 -25.45 75.42
N ALA A 267 -10.23 -24.20 75.26
CA ALA A 267 -10.99 -23.47 76.27
C ALA A 267 -12.33 -24.14 76.58
N SER A 268 -13.04 -24.68 75.58
CA SER A 268 -14.28 -25.43 75.79
C SER A 268 -14.08 -26.76 76.51
N ALA A 269 -12.86 -27.31 76.56
CA ALA A 269 -12.55 -28.52 77.32
C ALA A 269 -12.31 -28.26 78.81
N PHE A 270 -12.19 -26.99 79.22
CA PHE A 270 -12.02 -26.57 80.62
C PHE A 270 -13.31 -26.02 81.27
N ASN A 271 -14.41 -25.94 80.50
CA ASN A 271 -15.76 -25.61 80.97
C ASN A 271 -16.64 -26.85 80.95
#